data_AF-A0A0M1J3V1-F1
#
_entry.id   AF-A0A0M1J3V1-F1
#
_cell.length_a   1.000
_cell.length_b   1.000
_cell.length_c   1.000
_cell.angle_alpha   90.00
_cell.angle_beta   90.00
_cell.angle_gamma   90.00
#
_symmetry.space_group_name_H-M   'P 1'
#
loop_
_entity.id
_entity.type
_entity.pdbx_description
1 polymer ?
#
loop_
_entity_poly.entity_id
_entity_poly.type
_entity_poly.pdbx_seq_one_letter_code
_entity_poly.pdbx_strand_id
1 'polypeptide(L)'
;VTANNLFIDNQNFSSTNVTSSFTGITSIAGPTATGAAGKIMVTANNANIINNGTITSQNQGSNNAGQVVVTAHGALRIENAAITTIAAVGDGGPITLITPVLTLANGQITTSAHKLGNGGSIEISGRYLIMDTGFIQANTAQGAKGGNINIREFGVIASNNDLAVGGQERELFVANSGHNVIQAAAPEGISGNISLTVPDAAAAADLVAVAYRNLDTSTVSNPCTGRNICRTKVLIINK
;
A
#
# COMPACT_ATOMS: atom_id res chain seq x y z
N VAL A 1 13.74 -6.66 -12.14
CA VAL A 1 12.86 -7.02 -13.25
C VAL A 1 12.61 -5.78 -14.09
N THR A 2 12.84 -5.85 -15.39
CA THR A 2 12.52 -4.77 -16.34
C THR A 2 11.68 -5.37 -17.47
N ALA A 3 10.51 -4.79 -17.75
CA ALA A 3 9.58 -5.31 -18.75
C ALA A 3 8.88 -4.16 -19.48
N ASN A 4 8.30 -4.43 -20.66
CA ASN A 4 7.36 -3.48 -21.25
C ASN A 4 6.04 -3.52 -20.44
N ASN A 5 5.37 -4.67 -20.42
CA ASN A 5 4.24 -4.91 -19.55
C ASN A 5 4.57 -6.07 -18.61
N LEU A 6 4.37 -5.87 -17.31
CA LEU A 6 4.50 -6.91 -16.30
C LEU A 6 3.11 -7.42 -15.91
N PHE A 7 2.93 -8.74 -15.93
CA PHE A 7 1.76 -9.42 -15.39
C PHE A 7 2.22 -10.44 -14.35
N ILE A 8 1.72 -10.31 -13.13
CA ILE A 8 1.82 -11.28 -12.06
C ILE A 8 0.39 -11.70 -11.76
N ASP A 9 -0.03 -12.83 -12.30
CA ASP A 9 -1.42 -13.27 -12.31
C ASP A 9 -1.47 -14.76 -11.94
N ASN A 10 -2.05 -15.11 -10.78
CA ASN A 10 -2.24 -16.53 -10.43
C ASN A 10 -3.42 -17.16 -11.18
N GLN A 11 -4.03 -16.45 -12.14
CA GLN A 11 -5.14 -16.91 -12.99
C GLN A 11 -6.32 -17.50 -12.20
N ASN A 12 -6.58 -16.96 -11.00
CA ASN A 12 -7.57 -17.47 -10.05
C ASN A 12 -7.37 -18.95 -9.70
N PHE A 13 -6.12 -19.41 -9.66
CA PHE A 13 -5.78 -20.78 -9.30
C PHE A 13 -6.39 -21.14 -7.94
N SER A 14 -7.35 -22.07 -7.97
CA SER A 14 -7.97 -22.69 -6.82
C SER A 14 -7.75 -24.19 -6.96
N SER A 15 -6.86 -24.75 -6.16
CA SER A 15 -6.61 -26.19 -6.11
C SER A 15 -7.00 -26.72 -4.74
N THR A 16 -7.82 -27.76 -4.74
CA THR A 16 -8.21 -28.48 -3.52
C THR A 16 -7.08 -29.31 -2.92
N ASN A 17 -5.99 -29.54 -3.68
CA ASN A 17 -4.87 -30.40 -3.31
C ASN A 17 -3.51 -29.67 -3.24
N VAL A 18 -3.48 -28.35 -3.52
CA VAL A 18 -2.27 -27.53 -3.41
C VAL A 18 -2.58 -26.38 -2.46
N THR A 19 -1.93 -26.37 -1.31
CA THR A 19 -2.21 -25.43 -0.21
C THR A 19 -1.75 -24.00 -0.47
N SER A 20 -0.95 -23.75 -1.52
CA SER A 20 -0.74 -22.44 -2.15
C SER A 20 0.11 -22.60 -3.41
N SER A 21 -0.30 -22.01 -4.54
CA SER A 21 0.64 -21.74 -5.65
C SER A 21 1.07 -20.29 -5.51
N PHE A 22 2.35 -20.07 -5.21
CA PHE A 22 2.91 -18.73 -5.19
C PHE A 22 3.11 -18.24 -6.63
N THR A 23 2.47 -17.12 -6.96
CA THR A 23 2.73 -16.39 -8.21
C THR A 23 3.25 -14.99 -7.86
N GLY A 24 4.51 -14.71 -8.20
CA GLY A 24 5.12 -13.48 -7.72
C GLY A 24 6.61 -13.27 -7.96
N ILE A 25 7.09 -12.13 -7.47
CA ILE A 25 8.52 -11.79 -7.37
C ILE A 25 8.88 -11.80 -5.88
N THR A 26 9.89 -12.58 -5.50
CA THR A 26 10.24 -12.76 -4.08
C THR A 26 11.73 -12.63 -3.82
N SER A 27 12.07 -12.11 -2.65
CA SER A 27 13.42 -12.17 -2.06
C SER A 27 13.28 -12.55 -0.60
N ILE A 28 13.84 -13.70 -0.22
CA ILE A 28 13.67 -14.24 1.14
C ILE A 28 15.03 -14.49 1.76
N ALA A 29 15.28 -13.88 2.92
CA ALA A 29 16.32 -14.30 3.85
C ALA A 29 15.72 -15.32 4.83
N GLY A 30 16.24 -16.55 4.82
CA GLY A 30 15.74 -17.64 5.66
C GLY A 30 16.00 -17.45 7.16
N PRO A 31 15.48 -18.34 8.02
CA PRO A 31 15.52 -18.16 9.48
C PRO A 31 16.93 -18.07 10.09
N THR A 32 17.94 -18.67 9.45
CA THR A 32 19.34 -18.66 9.89
C THR A 32 20.19 -17.63 9.14
N ALA A 33 19.59 -16.82 8.27
CA ALA A 33 20.30 -15.79 7.53
C ALA A 33 20.80 -14.71 8.48
N THR A 34 22.09 -14.37 8.37
CA THR A 34 22.73 -13.31 9.15
C THR A 34 22.61 -11.93 8.50
N GLY A 35 22.07 -11.86 7.27
CA GLY A 35 21.87 -10.62 6.52
C GLY A 35 20.40 -10.20 6.42
N ALA A 36 20.19 -8.97 5.93
CA ALA A 36 18.86 -8.47 5.56
C ALA A 36 18.30 -9.21 4.33
N ALA A 37 16.99 -9.15 4.13
CA ALA A 37 16.40 -9.65 2.89
C ALA A 37 16.75 -8.75 1.71
N GLY A 38 16.79 -9.33 0.51
CA GLY A 38 17.27 -8.65 -0.68
C GLY A 38 16.29 -7.58 -1.19
N LYS A 39 16.85 -6.61 -1.93
CA LYS A 39 16.07 -5.58 -2.61
C LYS A 39 15.39 -6.12 -3.85
N ILE A 40 14.13 -5.77 -4.05
CA ILE A 40 13.38 -6.00 -5.28
C ILE A 40 13.23 -4.67 -6.02
N MET A 41 13.61 -4.67 -7.30
CA MET A 41 13.40 -3.54 -8.21
C MET A 41 12.60 -4.01 -9.42
N VAL A 42 11.48 -3.35 -9.68
CA VAL A 42 10.60 -3.60 -10.81
C VAL A 42 10.42 -2.31 -11.61
N THR A 43 10.68 -2.37 -12.91
CA THR A 43 10.42 -1.27 -13.84
C THR A 43 9.59 -1.80 -15.01
N ALA A 44 8.46 -1.16 -15.28
CA ALA A 44 7.62 -1.49 -16.43
C ALA A 44 6.92 -0.27 -17.02
N ASN A 45 6.40 -0.37 -18.24
CA ASN A 45 5.43 0.61 -18.73
C ASN A 45 4.10 0.43 -17.99
N ASN A 46 3.56 -0.79 -17.95
CA ASN A 46 2.42 -1.11 -17.09
C ASN A 46 2.73 -2.33 -16.23
N ALA A 47 2.25 -2.33 -15.00
CA ALA A 47 2.39 -3.46 -14.08
C ALA A 47 1.01 -3.86 -13.55
N ASN A 48 0.65 -5.12 -13.77
CA ASN A 48 -0.59 -5.73 -13.27
C ASN A 48 -0.19 -6.85 -12.30
N ILE A 49 -0.51 -6.68 -11.03
CA ILE A 49 -0.33 -7.68 -9.98
C ILE A 49 -1.74 -8.06 -9.54
N ILE A 50 -2.20 -9.23 -9.95
CA ILE A 50 -3.62 -9.59 -9.90
C ILE A 50 -3.85 -11.02 -9.45
N ASN A 51 -5.06 -11.32 -8.99
CA ASN A 51 -5.54 -12.67 -8.68
C ASN A 51 -4.54 -13.42 -7.79
N ASN A 52 -4.27 -12.95 -6.58
CA ASN A 52 -3.27 -13.47 -5.63
C ASN A 52 -1.80 -13.33 -6.07
N GLY A 53 -1.52 -12.50 -7.08
CA GLY A 53 -0.17 -12.09 -7.42
C GLY A 53 0.51 -11.36 -6.26
N THR A 54 1.78 -11.67 -5.99
CA THR A 54 2.51 -11.10 -4.86
C THR A 54 3.90 -10.57 -5.26
N ILE A 55 4.28 -9.40 -4.75
CA ILE A 55 5.69 -8.98 -4.70
C ILE A 55 6.09 -8.89 -3.24
N THR A 56 7.10 -9.64 -2.81
CA THR A 56 7.47 -9.68 -1.39
C THR A 56 8.96 -9.73 -1.13
N SER A 57 9.45 -8.88 -0.22
CA SER A 57 10.78 -9.03 0.37
C SER A 57 10.65 -9.39 1.85
N GLN A 58 11.08 -10.59 2.21
CA GLN A 58 10.85 -11.14 3.54
C GLN A 58 12.16 -11.53 4.23
N ASN A 59 12.32 -11.11 5.48
CA ASN A 59 13.34 -11.64 6.37
C ASN A 59 12.70 -12.52 7.44
N GLN A 60 13.11 -13.79 7.50
CA GLN A 60 12.64 -14.75 8.50
C GLN A 60 13.63 -14.90 9.68
N GLY A 61 14.82 -14.31 9.58
CA GLY A 61 15.84 -14.24 10.62
C GLY A 61 15.68 -13.02 11.52
N SER A 62 16.81 -12.48 12.01
CA SER A 62 16.87 -11.40 12.99
C SER A 62 17.15 -10.01 12.43
N ASN A 63 17.08 -9.84 11.10
CA ASN A 63 17.38 -8.59 10.42
C ASN A 63 16.15 -8.03 9.71
N ASN A 64 16.28 -6.77 9.28
CA ASN A 64 15.22 -6.06 8.57
C ASN A 64 14.81 -6.76 7.27
N ALA A 65 13.57 -6.52 6.86
CA ALA A 65 13.10 -6.89 5.54
C ALA A 65 13.78 -6.03 4.46
N GLY A 66 13.80 -6.53 3.23
CA GLY A 66 14.42 -5.83 2.12
C GLY A 66 13.49 -4.77 1.53
N GLN A 67 14.07 -3.90 0.71
CA GLN A 67 13.32 -2.85 0.02
C GLN A 67 12.57 -3.42 -1.19
N VAL A 68 11.36 -2.91 -1.44
CA VAL A 68 10.65 -3.10 -2.72
C VAL A 68 10.49 -1.75 -3.41
N VAL A 69 10.95 -1.66 -4.66
CA VAL A 69 10.73 -0.49 -5.53
C VAL A 69 10.00 -0.93 -6.78
N VAL A 70 8.85 -0.34 -7.06
CA VAL A 70 8.09 -0.54 -8.30
C VAL A 70 7.90 0.78 -9.01
N THR A 71 8.40 0.86 -10.24
CA THR A 71 8.21 1.99 -11.14
C THR A 71 7.39 1.54 -12.34
N ALA A 72 6.18 2.06 -12.48
CA ALA A 72 5.36 1.90 -13.67
C ALA A 72 5.26 3.24 -14.41
N HIS A 73 5.64 3.30 -15.67
CA HIS A 73 5.56 4.56 -16.44
C HIS A 73 4.12 4.94 -16.82
N GLY A 74 3.20 3.97 -16.82
CA GLY A 74 1.77 4.09 -17.12
C GLY A 74 0.92 3.80 -15.88
N ALA A 75 0.34 2.60 -15.81
CA ALA A 75 -0.49 2.19 -14.67
C ALA A 75 0.18 1.07 -13.85
N LEU A 76 0.02 1.15 -12.53
CA LEU A 76 0.23 0.04 -11.59
C LEU A 76 -1.13 -0.37 -11.03
N ARG A 77 -1.54 -1.60 -11.32
CA ARG A 77 -2.77 -2.19 -10.80
C ARG A 77 -2.43 -3.33 -9.84
N ILE A 78 -2.95 -3.24 -8.63
CA ILE A 78 -2.87 -4.26 -7.58
C ILE A 78 -4.30 -4.68 -7.28
N GLU A 79 -4.70 -5.86 -7.75
CA GLU A 79 -6.08 -6.33 -7.64
C GLU A 79 -6.19 -7.74 -7.05
N ASN A 80 -6.86 -7.92 -5.92
CA ASN A 80 -6.84 -9.19 -5.18
C ASN A 80 -5.39 -9.66 -4.93
N ALA A 81 -4.48 -8.73 -4.65
CA ALA A 81 -3.04 -8.94 -4.74
C ALA A 81 -2.31 -8.14 -3.67
N ALA A 82 -1.02 -8.43 -3.48
CA ALA A 82 -0.24 -7.78 -2.43
C ALA A 82 1.18 -7.38 -2.87
N ILE A 83 1.63 -6.22 -2.39
CA ILE A 83 3.04 -5.87 -2.31
C ILE A 83 3.42 -5.77 -0.83
N THR A 84 4.38 -6.59 -0.40
CA THR A 84 4.71 -6.70 1.03
C THR A 84 6.20 -6.63 1.31
N THR A 85 6.53 -6.12 2.50
CA THR A 85 7.85 -6.34 3.11
C THR A 85 7.64 -6.77 4.55
N ILE A 86 8.28 -7.86 4.95
CA ILE A 86 8.00 -8.50 6.23
C ILE A 86 9.30 -8.90 6.92
N ALA A 87 9.50 -8.45 8.14
CA ALA A 87 10.54 -8.95 9.02
C ALA A 87 9.93 -9.81 10.12
N ALA A 88 10.48 -11.00 10.38
CA ALA A 88 10.12 -11.78 11.56
C ALA A 88 10.59 -11.04 12.82
N VAL A 89 11.86 -10.64 12.83
CA VAL A 89 12.49 -9.80 13.85
C VAL A 89 13.34 -8.75 13.13
N GLY A 90 13.29 -7.50 13.57
CA GLY A 90 13.84 -6.33 12.87
C GLY A 90 12.72 -5.50 12.23
N ASP A 91 13.08 -4.38 11.63
CA ASP A 91 12.12 -3.43 11.08
C ASP A 91 11.56 -3.89 9.72
N GLY A 92 10.31 -3.49 9.44
CA GLY A 92 9.71 -3.62 8.12
C GLY A 92 10.54 -2.91 7.04
N GLY A 93 10.56 -3.47 5.84
CA GLY A 93 11.33 -2.94 4.71
C GLY A 93 10.64 -1.74 4.06
N PRO A 94 11.36 -0.84 3.37
CA PRO A 94 10.71 0.24 2.67
C PRO A 94 10.05 -0.24 1.37
N ILE A 95 8.86 0.30 1.07
CA ILE A 95 8.15 0.12 -0.19
C ILE A 95 8.06 1.48 -0.89
N THR A 96 8.50 1.56 -2.14
CA THR A 96 8.39 2.76 -2.97
C THR A 96 7.66 2.43 -4.26
N LEU A 97 6.53 3.08 -4.50
CA LEU A 97 5.71 2.94 -5.71
C LEU A 97 5.68 4.26 -6.47
N ILE A 98 6.10 4.24 -7.73
CA ILE A 98 6.12 5.41 -8.62
C ILE A 98 5.30 5.07 -9.84
N THR A 99 4.17 5.74 -10.01
CA THR A 99 3.25 5.49 -11.13
C THR A 99 2.32 6.68 -11.34
N PRO A 100 2.03 7.11 -12.57
CA PRO A 100 0.99 8.11 -12.81
C PRO A 100 -0.37 7.74 -12.20
N VAL A 101 -0.74 6.46 -12.22
CA VAL A 101 -1.98 5.95 -11.62
C VAL A 101 -1.70 4.65 -10.87
N LEU A 102 -2.08 4.62 -9.59
CA LEU A 102 -2.11 3.42 -8.77
C LEU A 102 -3.56 3.03 -8.53
N THR A 103 -3.94 1.82 -8.92
CA THR A 103 -5.23 1.21 -8.55
C THR A 103 -5.01 0.10 -7.55
N LEU A 104 -5.68 0.18 -6.41
CA LEU A 104 -5.65 -0.78 -5.32
C LEU A 104 -7.07 -1.31 -5.08
N ALA A 105 -7.41 -2.44 -5.69
CA ALA A 105 -8.75 -3.02 -5.65
C ALA A 105 -8.71 -4.38 -4.94
N ASN A 106 -9.34 -4.53 -3.77
CA ASN A 106 -9.15 -5.72 -2.92
C ASN A 106 -7.65 -6.02 -2.71
N GLY A 107 -6.84 -4.98 -2.62
CA GLY A 107 -5.38 -5.07 -2.72
C GLY A 107 -4.70 -4.54 -1.46
N GLN A 108 -3.49 -5.03 -1.23
CA GLN A 108 -2.70 -4.68 -0.06
C GLN A 108 -1.31 -4.16 -0.42
N ILE A 109 -0.88 -3.09 0.25
CA ILE A 109 0.51 -2.63 0.28
C ILE A 109 0.93 -2.58 1.74
N THR A 110 1.78 -3.51 2.17
CA THR A 110 2.10 -3.65 3.60
C THR A 110 3.59 -3.71 3.90
N THR A 111 4.00 -3.03 4.96
CA THR A 111 5.33 -3.21 5.55
C THR A 111 5.21 -3.42 7.04
N SER A 112 5.85 -4.46 7.57
CA SER A 112 5.65 -4.85 8.96
C SER A 112 6.83 -5.60 9.57
N ALA A 113 6.93 -5.49 10.90
CA ALA A 113 7.66 -6.42 11.75
C ALA A 113 6.66 -7.29 12.52
N HIS A 114 6.75 -8.61 12.35
CA HIS A 114 5.73 -9.54 12.88
C HIS A 114 5.89 -9.83 14.37
N LYS A 115 7.13 -10.04 14.86
CA LYS A 115 7.39 -10.35 16.28
C LYS A 115 7.93 -9.16 17.05
N LEU A 116 9.03 -8.59 16.56
CA LEU A 116 9.71 -7.46 17.19
C LEU A 116 10.30 -6.56 16.11
N GLY A 117 10.09 -5.24 16.25
CA GLY A 117 10.59 -4.22 15.33
C GLY A 117 9.53 -3.19 15.01
N ASN A 118 9.92 -2.14 14.30
CA ASN A 118 9.05 -1.06 13.89
C ASN A 118 8.46 -1.34 12.50
N GLY A 119 7.37 -0.63 12.18
CA GLY A 119 6.83 -0.63 10.82
C GLY A 119 7.83 -0.01 9.84
N GLY A 120 7.84 -0.48 8.60
CA GLY A 120 8.69 0.12 7.55
C GLY A 120 8.11 1.42 7.00
N SER A 121 8.67 1.89 5.89
CA SER A 121 8.17 3.10 5.22
C SER A 121 7.47 2.77 3.91
N ILE A 122 6.34 3.41 3.62
CA ILE A 122 5.64 3.31 2.35
C ILE A 122 5.64 4.70 1.70
N GLU A 123 6.19 4.78 0.50
CA GLU A 123 6.18 5.97 -0.33
C GLU A 123 5.44 5.70 -1.63
N ILE A 124 4.42 6.50 -1.92
CA ILE A 124 3.62 6.41 -3.14
C ILE A 124 3.65 7.77 -3.80
N SER A 125 4.02 7.80 -5.09
CA SER A 125 4.08 9.04 -5.87
C SER A 125 3.52 8.87 -7.27
N GLY A 126 2.66 9.81 -7.65
CA GLY A 126 1.86 9.72 -8.85
C GLY A 126 0.94 10.90 -9.07
N ARG A 127 -0.08 10.70 -9.91
CA ARG A 127 -1.19 11.64 -10.05
C ARG A 127 -2.44 11.17 -9.32
N TYR A 128 -2.80 9.89 -9.42
CA TYR A 128 -4.00 9.38 -8.76
C TYR A 128 -3.75 8.05 -8.04
N LEU A 129 -4.22 8.00 -6.81
CA LEU A 129 -4.43 6.76 -6.06
C LEU A 129 -5.93 6.44 -6.06
N ILE A 130 -6.30 5.30 -6.63
CA ILE A 130 -7.67 4.78 -6.66
C ILE A 130 -7.73 3.56 -5.75
N MET A 131 -8.64 3.59 -4.77
CA MET A 131 -8.80 2.56 -3.76
C MET A 131 -10.23 2.01 -3.80
N ASP A 132 -10.35 0.70 -3.85
CA ASP A 132 -11.61 0.00 -3.64
C ASP A 132 -11.37 -1.27 -2.83
N THR A 133 -11.74 -1.26 -1.55
CA THR A 133 -11.23 -2.27 -0.60
C THR A 133 -9.70 -2.31 -0.60
N GLY A 134 -9.06 -1.14 -0.60
CA GLY A 134 -7.60 -0.99 -0.65
C GLY A 134 -6.98 -0.74 0.73
N PHE A 135 -5.94 -1.50 1.08
CA PHE A 135 -5.24 -1.35 2.36
C PHE A 135 -3.77 -0.98 2.16
N ILE A 136 -3.36 0.17 2.69
CA ILE A 136 -1.97 0.65 2.72
C ILE A 136 -1.54 0.72 4.18
N GLN A 137 -0.71 -0.22 4.62
CA GLN A 137 -0.45 -0.42 6.04
C GLN A 137 1.04 -0.54 6.37
N ALA A 138 1.53 0.35 7.22
CA ALA A 138 2.85 0.28 7.84
C ALA A 138 2.72 -0.15 9.31
N ASN A 139 1.83 -1.11 9.56
CA ASN A 139 1.50 -1.60 10.90
C ASN A 139 2.63 -2.46 11.46
N THR A 140 2.77 -2.51 12.79
CA THR A 140 3.81 -3.31 13.44
C THR A 140 3.34 -4.03 14.70
N ALA A 141 4.20 -4.88 15.25
CA ALA A 141 4.08 -5.60 16.52
C ALA A 141 3.61 -4.70 17.70
N GLN A 142 3.03 -5.35 18.71
CA GLN A 142 2.56 -4.68 19.93
C GLN A 142 3.74 -4.01 20.67
N GLY A 143 3.52 -2.83 21.22
CA GLY A 143 4.52 -2.06 21.97
C GLY A 143 5.64 -1.45 21.13
N ALA A 144 5.62 -1.60 19.80
CA ALA A 144 6.61 -1.02 18.90
C ALA A 144 6.15 0.33 18.32
N LYS A 145 6.87 0.86 17.32
CA LYS A 145 6.48 2.07 16.61
C LYS A 145 5.98 1.75 15.21
N GLY A 146 4.79 2.26 14.86
CA GLY A 146 4.25 2.19 13.50
C GLY A 146 5.17 2.89 12.49
N GLY A 147 5.04 2.50 11.24
CA GLY A 147 5.91 2.98 10.18
C GLY A 147 5.61 4.39 9.68
N ASN A 148 6.21 4.79 8.56
CA ASN A 148 5.91 6.07 7.93
C ASN A 148 5.21 5.84 6.59
N ILE A 149 4.06 6.48 6.37
CA ILE A 149 3.36 6.46 5.10
C ILE A 149 3.37 7.86 4.52
N ASN A 150 3.89 7.99 3.32
CA ASN A 150 3.90 9.26 2.60
C ASN A 150 3.35 9.07 1.18
N ILE A 151 2.22 9.68 0.92
CA ILE A 151 1.52 9.63 -0.37
C ILE A 151 1.54 11.03 -0.97
N ARG A 152 2.13 11.16 -2.16
CA ARG A 152 2.21 12.40 -2.93
C ARG A 152 1.52 12.20 -4.28
N GLU A 153 0.24 12.48 -4.29
CA GLU A 153 -0.67 12.27 -5.42
C GLU A 153 -1.44 13.57 -5.69
N PHE A 154 -1.98 13.76 -6.89
CA PHE A 154 -2.91 14.87 -7.13
C PHE A 154 -4.30 14.63 -6.55
N GLY A 155 -4.71 13.37 -6.41
CA GLY A 155 -5.96 13.01 -5.75
C GLY A 155 -5.97 11.57 -5.24
N VAL A 156 -6.75 11.34 -4.19
CA VAL A 156 -7.11 10.01 -3.69
C VAL A 156 -8.59 9.79 -3.98
N ILE A 157 -8.93 8.66 -4.57
CA ILE A 157 -10.30 8.30 -4.97
C ILE A 157 -10.61 7.00 -4.24
N ALA A 158 -11.51 7.02 -3.28
CA ALA A 158 -11.89 5.85 -2.48
C ALA A 158 -13.32 5.44 -2.79
N SER A 159 -13.58 4.14 -2.89
CA SER A 159 -14.95 3.62 -3.02
C SER A 159 -15.78 3.95 -1.78
N ASN A 160 -17.09 4.13 -1.99
CA ASN A 160 -18.09 4.35 -0.93
C ASN A 160 -17.85 5.57 -0.02
N ASN A 161 -17.02 6.55 -0.44
CA ASN A 161 -16.56 7.65 0.41
C ASN A 161 -15.95 7.15 1.74
N ASP A 162 -15.38 5.95 1.73
CA ASP A 162 -14.89 5.30 2.93
C ASP A 162 -13.38 5.13 2.85
N LEU A 163 -12.68 5.95 3.64
CA LEU A 163 -11.23 5.91 3.79
C LEU A 163 -10.88 6.20 5.25
N ALA A 164 -10.48 5.17 5.99
CA ALA A 164 -9.92 5.31 7.33
C ALA A 164 -8.44 5.70 7.25
N VAL A 165 -8.05 6.76 7.96
CA VAL A 165 -6.64 7.20 8.05
C VAL A 165 -6.18 7.20 9.50
N GLY A 166 -5.15 6.40 9.79
CA GLY A 166 -4.56 6.28 11.12
C GLY A 166 -5.26 5.23 12.01
N GLY A 167 -5.37 5.53 13.30
CA GLY A 167 -5.77 4.57 14.33
C GLY A 167 -4.59 3.97 15.10
N GLN A 168 -4.87 3.48 16.31
CA GLN A 168 -3.91 2.77 17.17
C GLN A 168 -4.04 1.25 17.04
N GLU A 169 -5.28 0.77 16.86
CA GLU A 169 -5.57 -0.64 16.64
C GLU A 169 -5.45 -1.01 15.17
N ARG A 170 -5.01 -2.25 14.91
CA ARG A 170 -4.84 -2.72 13.53
C ARG A 170 -6.20 -3.02 12.91
N GLU A 171 -6.48 -2.38 11.79
CA GLU A 171 -7.60 -2.73 10.93
C GLU A 171 -7.27 -4.00 10.15
N LEU A 172 -8.15 -5.00 10.22
CA LEU A 172 -7.98 -6.25 9.49
C LEU A 172 -8.55 -6.10 8.07
N PHE A 173 -7.78 -6.55 7.08
CA PHE A 173 -8.26 -6.59 5.72
C PHE A 173 -9.38 -7.62 5.57
N VAL A 174 -10.52 -7.17 5.07
CA VAL A 174 -11.66 -8.01 4.67
C VAL A 174 -11.91 -7.78 3.20
N ALA A 175 -11.72 -8.82 2.38
CA ALA A 175 -11.94 -8.74 0.94
C ALA A 175 -13.41 -8.39 0.63
N ASN A 176 -13.59 -7.55 -0.38
CA ASN A 176 -14.87 -7.01 -0.88
C ASN A 176 -15.70 -6.27 0.16
N SER A 177 -15.08 -5.74 1.21
CA SER A 177 -15.79 -4.99 2.25
C SER A 177 -16.19 -3.57 1.83
N GLY A 178 -15.55 -3.01 0.81
CA GLY A 178 -15.68 -1.60 0.44
C GLY A 178 -14.91 -0.65 1.36
N HIS A 179 -14.26 -1.17 2.41
CA HIS A 179 -13.48 -0.37 3.37
C HIS A 179 -12.08 -0.09 2.85
N ASN A 180 -11.66 1.17 2.83
CA ASN A 180 -10.29 1.57 2.46
C ASN A 180 -9.53 2.06 3.69
N VAL A 181 -8.25 1.70 3.79
CA VAL A 181 -7.43 1.98 4.98
C VAL A 181 -6.04 2.47 4.60
N ILE A 182 -5.61 3.56 5.24
CA ILE A 182 -4.22 4.01 5.27
C ILE A 182 -3.79 4.10 6.73
N GLN A 183 -2.92 3.20 7.18
CA GLN A 183 -2.67 3.03 8.61
C GLN A 183 -1.22 2.68 8.95
N ALA A 184 -0.71 3.29 10.02
CA ALA A 184 0.61 2.99 10.59
C ALA A 184 0.47 2.67 12.09
N ALA A 185 -0.36 1.69 12.42
CA ALA A 185 -0.74 1.33 13.78
C ALA A 185 0.33 0.47 14.49
N ALA A 186 0.46 0.68 15.79
CA ALA A 186 1.21 -0.17 16.70
C ALA A 186 0.40 -0.34 17.99
N PRO A 187 -0.32 -1.47 18.16
CA PRO A 187 -1.12 -1.72 19.37
C PRO A 187 -0.25 -1.58 20.62
N GLU A 188 -0.72 -0.86 21.63
CA GLU A 188 0.03 -0.53 22.86
C GLU A 188 1.40 0.15 22.62
N GLY A 189 1.64 0.62 21.41
CA GLY A 189 2.87 1.25 20.97
C GLY A 189 2.64 2.70 20.58
N ILE A 190 3.47 3.18 19.67
CA ILE A 190 3.37 4.55 19.13
C ILE A 190 2.95 4.43 17.67
N SER A 191 1.79 4.98 17.30
CA SER A 191 1.44 5.07 15.88
C SER A 191 2.47 5.85 15.08
N GLY A 192 2.66 5.39 13.86
CA GLY A 192 3.52 5.97 12.88
C GLY A 192 2.99 7.26 12.28
N ASN A 193 3.78 7.85 11.40
CA ASN A 193 3.41 9.10 10.73
C ASN A 193 2.73 8.82 9.40
N ILE A 194 1.64 9.52 9.14
CA ILE A 194 0.94 9.47 7.85
C ILE A 194 0.92 10.87 7.27
N SER A 195 1.44 11.01 6.05
CA SER A 195 1.41 12.24 5.27
C SER A 195 0.72 11.96 3.94
N LEU A 196 -0.41 12.64 3.72
CA LEU A 196 -1.19 12.57 2.49
C LEU A 196 -1.14 13.95 1.85
N THR A 197 -0.20 14.16 0.95
CA THR A 197 -0.05 15.45 0.27
C THR A 197 -0.81 15.41 -1.04
N VAL A 198 -1.92 16.15 -1.11
CA VAL A 198 -2.61 16.47 -2.35
C VAL A 198 -2.55 17.99 -2.61
N PRO A 199 -2.49 18.44 -3.87
CA PRO A 199 -2.67 19.85 -4.22
C PRO A 199 -3.96 20.40 -3.60
N ASP A 200 -3.99 21.70 -3.34
CA ASP A 200 -5.12 22.39 -2.70
C ASP A 200 -6.47 21.94 -3.30
N ALA A 201 -7.42 21.59 -2.43
CA ALA A 201 -8.69 20.97 -2.79
C ALA A 201 -9.48 21.80 -3.82
N ALA A 202 -9.32 23.12 -3.82
CA ALA A 202 -9.91 24.02 -4.82
C ALA A 202 -9.30 23.86 -6.22
N ALA A 203 -7.98 23.65 -6.33
CA ALA A 203 -7.29 23.47 -7.61
C ALA A 203 -7.52 22.08 -8.21
N ALA A 204 -7.66 21.06 -7.35
CA ALA A 204 -7.90 19.69 -7.78
C ALA A 204 -9.38 19.43 -8.13
N ALA A 205 -10.35 20.07 -7.46
CA ALA A 205 -11.76 19.99 -7.83
C ALA A 205 -12.03 20.60 -9.23
N ASP A 206 -11.45 21.77 -9.52
CA ASP A 206 -11.56 22.41 -10.84
C ASP A 206 -10.91 21.56 -11.95
N LEU A 207 -9.75 20.95 -11.68
CA LEU A 207 -9.05 20.11 -12.66
C LEU A 207 -9.76 18.77 -12.92
N VAL A 208 -10.40 18.20 -11.89
CA VAL A 208 -11.10 16.90 -12.00
C VAL A 208 -12.50 17.05 -12.60
N ALA A 209 -13.21 18.15 -12.32
CA ALA A 209 -14.50 18.46 -12.97
C ALA A 209 -14.36 18.65 -14.49
N VAL A 210 -13.19 19.12 -14.96
CA VAL A 210 -12.88 19.25 -16.40
C VAL A 210 -12.44 17.93 -17.03
N ALA A 211 -11.78 17.04 -16.28
CA ALA A 211 -11.20 15.80 -16.82
C ALA A 211 -12.15 14.57 -16.78
N TYR A 212 -13.11 14.54 -15.86
CA TYR A 212 -14.01 13.39 -15.67
C TYR A 212 -15.47 13.87 -15.54
N ARG A 213 -16.24 13.78 -16.63
CA ARG A 213 -17.62 14.32 -16.74
C ARG A 213 -18.69 13.69 -15.82
N ASN A 214 -18.35 12.75 -14.94
CA ASN A 214 -19.31 12.02 -14.10
C ASN A 214 -18.89 11.83 -12.63
N LEU A 215 -17.83 12.51 -12.14
CA LEU A 215 -17.47 12.40 -10.72
C LEU A 215 -18.37 13.33 -9.88
N ASP A 216 -19.01 12.77 -8.85
CA ASP A 216 -19.72 13.57 -7.85
C ASP A 216 -18.70 14.29 -6.97
N THR A 217 -18.46 15.56 -7.29
CA THR A 217 -17.54 16.44 -6.55
C THR A 217 -18.20 17.09 -5.32
N SER A 218 -19.48 16.80 -5.03
CA SER A 218 -20.20 17.38 -3.89
C SER A 218 -19.75 16.83 -2.52
N THR A 219 -18.93 15.78 -2.52
CA THR A 219 -18.56 15.00 -1.33
C THR A 219 -17.06 14.99 -1.07
N VAL A 220 -16.38 16.10 -1.35
CA VAL A 220 -15.01 16.34 -0.87
C VAL A 220 -14.99 16.27 0.65
N SER A 221 -14.53 15.13 1.19
CA SER A 221 -14.41 14.90 2.61
C SER A 221 -12.93 14.81 3.01
N ASN A 222 -12.59 15.39 4.16
CA ASN A 222 -11.28 15.19 4.76
C ASN A 222 -11.38 14.01 5.75
N PRO A 223 -10.92 12.80 5.40
CA PRO A 223 -10.96 11.61 6.25
C PRO A 223 -10.09 11.76 7.51
N CYS A 224 -9.21 12.76 7.54
CA CYS A 224 -8.30 13.00 8.65
C CYS A 224 -8.99 13.76 9.80
N THR A 225 -9.73 13.04 10.66
CA THR A 225 -10.37 13.61 11.86
C THR A 225 -9.44 13.55 13.08
N GLY A 226 -8.47 14.47 13.18
CA GLY A 226 -7.62 14.59 14.37
C GLY A 226 -6.36 15.44 14.15
N ARG A 227 -6.07 16.37 15.07
CA ARG A 227 -5.01 17.40 14.92
C ARG A 227 -3.58 16.85 14.70
N ASN A 228 -3.33 15.57 14.94
CA ASN A 228 -1.98 14.98 14.95
C ASN A 228 -1.73 13.90 13.89
N ILE A 229 -2.73 13.52 13.09
CA ILE A 229 -2.64 12.32 12.24
C ILE A 229 -2.30 12.67 10.77
N CYS A 230 -2.53 13.92 10.37
CA CYS A 230 -2.52 14.34 8.97
C CYS A 230 -2.35 15.87 8.91
N ARG A 231 -1.22 16.35 8.38
CA ARG A 231 -0.93 17.80 8.28
C ARG A 231 -1.51 18.47 7.04
N THR A 232 -2.24 17.74 6.19
CA THR A 232 -2.67 18.22 4.87
C THR A 232 -4.14 17.89 4.61
N LYS A 233 -4.85 18.77 3.89
CA LYS A 233 -6.23 18.56 3.43
C LYS A 233 -6.21 17.46 2.38
N VAL A 234 -6.89 16.34 2.61
CA VAL A 234 -7.05 15.27 1.62
C VAL A 234 -8.32 15.52 0.82
N LEU A 235 -8.24 15.33 -0.50
CA LEU A 235 -9.38 15.37 -1.41
C LEU A 235 -9.74 13.94 -1.77
N ILE A 236 -10.92 13.49 -1.30
CA ILE A 236 -11.57 12.26 -1.75
C ILE A 236 -12.58 12.63 -2.84
N ILE A 237 -12.48 11.98 -4.00
CA ILE A 237 -13.42 12.15 -5.11
C ILE A 237 -14.15 10.83 -5.33
N ASN A 238 -15.48 10.86 -5.40
CA ASN A 238 -16.31 9.66 -5.55
C ASN A 238 -16.60 9.33 -7.00
N LYS A 239 -16.74 8.02 -7.28
CA LYS A 239 -17.01 7.44 -8.60
C LYS A 239 -18.50 7.32 -8.91
#